data_AF-Q4CMU5-F1
#
_entry.id   AF-Q4CMU5-F1
#
_cell.length_a   1.000
_cell.length_b   1.000
_cell.length_c   1.000
_cell.angle_alpha   90.00
_cell.angle_beta   90.00
_cell.angle_gamma   90.00
#
_symmetry.space_group_name_H-M   'P 1'
#
loop_
_entity.id
_entity.type
_entity.pdbx_description
1 polymer ?
#
loop_
_entity_poly.entity_id
_entity_poly.type
_entity_poly.pdbx_seq_one_letter_code
_entity_poly.pdbx_strand_id
1 'polypeptide(L)'
;AAAHSHLIVTSYDATQFPLLPSESKFDRVLCDVMCSGDGTLRKSMDMWPRWNVFQGAELHNTQIRVLLRGMMLCKKGGIVVYSTCSLNPVEDEAVVSECLLQAKGAFRLMDPTSLVPGLVAAPGLDDWSLLTKDLKARLHTMEEAQVFAETSASSGISYRATMFPNKARLQEQNIHYTRRVLPHLQDTGGFFVAVMECLEEYSAPTATTSSKKSETFKSVSPALQKEVRGALGLPEFLPTDQLLVRNETAREQKIYFANKAVCEILPKLGPRVVHVGSKVFESYMKYRNDKLRFCSDGVGVLIPRLPSSFVVEIGPEMLLQLSQSKLEESLLPPLPPHHSFVFKCNMAIVGAVYIAAERACPCQISAKVAEWQVALTKLTIGQPLVECNEEAAADTDRVGGDKNTD
;
A
#
# COMPACT_ATOMS: atom_id res chain seq x y z
N ALA A 1 5.97 5.44 8.23
CA ALA A 1 6.29 5.16 6.81
C ALA A 1 5.10 5.40 5.85
N ALA A 2 4.14 6.29 6.14
CA ALA A 2 3.02 6.59 5.22
C ALA A 2 3.10 7.98 4.56
N ALA A 3 4.16 8.73 4.83
CA ALA A 3 4.25 10.14 4.46
C ALA A 3 5.31 10.35 3.38
N HIS A 4 5.12 9.70 2.24
CA HIS A 4 5.93 9.96 1.06
C HIS A 4 5.22 10.94 0.13
N SER A 5 5.94 11.95 -0.36
CA SER A 5 5.38 12.96 -1.28
C SER A 5 4.91 12.39 -2.62
N HIS A 6 5.26 11.15 -2.94
CA HIS A 6 4.89 10.46 -4.16
C HIS A 6 3.72 9.46 -3.99
N LEU A 7 3.11 9.38 -2.79
CA LEU A 7 2.02 8.45 -2.50
C LEU A 7 0.65 9.06 -2.76
N ILE A 8 -0.23 8.30 -3.41
CA ILE A 8 -1.67 8.59 -3.49
C ILE A 8 -2.40 7.33 -3.04
N VAL A 9 -3.39 7.48 -2.18
CA VAL A 9 -4.28 6.38 -1.76
C VAL A 9 -5.67 6.67 -2.28
N THR A 10 -6.27 5.71 -2.97
CA THR A 10 -7.64 5.80 -3.51
C THR A 10 -8.51 4.68 -2.96
N SER A 11 -9.83 4.84 -3.07
CA SER A 11 -10.82 3.84 -2.64
C SER A 11 -11.78 3.51 -3.79
N TYR A 12 -11.22 2.98 -4.87
CA TYR A 12 -11.99 2.47 -6.01
C TYR A 12 -12.12 0.94 -5.95
N ASP A 13 -13.20 0.42 -6.52
CA ASP A 13 -13.23 -0.97 -6.98
C ASP A 13 -12.16 -1.13 -8.06
N ALA A 14 -11.26 -2.12 -7.91
CA ALA A 14 -10.16 -2.36 -8.84
C ALA A 14 -10.63 -2.65 -10.27
N THR A 15 -11.81 -3.25 -10.44
CA THR A 15 -12.43 -3.48 -11.77
C THR A 15 -12.88 -2.19 -12.46
N GLN A 16 -13.02 -1.09 -11.69
CA GLN A 16 -13.52 0.20 -12.15
C GLN A 16 -12.53 1.37 -11.89
N PHE A 17 -11.29 1.08 -11.48
CA PHE A 17 -10.29 2.12 -11.19
C PHE A 17 -10.14 3.11 -12.35
N PRO A 18 -10.22 4.44 -12.20
CA PRO A 18 -10.31 5.40 -13.32
C PRO A 18 -9.31 5.16 -14.45
N LEU A 19 -9.77 5.11 -15.71
CA LEU A 19 -8.86 5.09 -16.86
C LEU A 19 -8.14 6.42 -16.98
N LEU A 20 -6.87 6.35 -17.36
CA LEU A 20 -6.00 7.50 -17.49
C LEU A 20 -5.70 7.77 -18.96
N PRO A 21 -5.55 9.05 -19.35
CA PRO A 21 -5.05 9.39 -20.67
C PRO A 21 -3.61 8.87 -20.83
N SER A 22 -3.17 8.62 -22.07
CA SER A 22 -1.92 7.91 -22.35
C SER A 22 -0.69 8.51 -21.66
N GLU A 23 -0.60 9.85 -21.55
CA GLU A 23 0.50 10.54 -20.88
C GLU A 23 0.53 10.36 -19.35
N SER A 24 -0.51 9.78 -18.76
CA SER A 24 -0.61 9.52 -17.32
C SER A 24 -0.74 8.05 -16.97
N LYS A 25 -0.64 7.15 -17.96
CA LYS A 25 -0.54 5.71 -17.71
C LYS A 25 0.75 5.38 -16.96
N PHE A 26 0.72 4.29 -16.20
CA PHE A 26 1.82 3.89 -15.31
C PHE A 26 2.90 3.11 -16.05
N ASP A 27 4.15 3.32 -15.63
CA ASP A 27 5.29 2.48 -16.01
C ASP A 27 5.19 1.04 -15.53
N ARG A 28 4.61 0.85 -14.34
CA ARG A 28 4.51 -0.43 -13.63
C ARG A 28 3.13 -0.52 -12.98
N VAL A 29 2.47 -1.66 -13.15
CA VAL A 29 1.18 -1.95 -12.52
C VAL A 29 1.28 -3.30 -11.82
N LEU A 30 0.92 -3.35 -10.54
CA LEU A 30 0.80 -4.59 -9.77
C LEU A 30 -0.68 -4.88 -9.53
N CYS A 31 -1.13 -6.03 -10.00
CA CYS A 31 -2.45 -6.61 -9.76
C CYS A 31 -2.30 -7.78 -8.81
N ASP A 32 -2.14 -7.50 -7.51
CA ASP A 32 -2.25 -8.51 -6.46
C ASP A 32 -3.73 -8.65 -6.08
N VAL A 33 -4.35 -9.73 -6.54
CA VAL A 33 -5.82 -9.83 -6.58
C VAL A 33 -6.39 -10.63 -5.41
N MET A 34 -7.65 -10.32 -5.07
CA MET A 34 -8.45 -11.19 -4.20
C MET A 34 -8.56 -12.58 -4.86
N CYS A 35 -8.20 -13.62 -4.11
CA CYS A 35 -8.22 -15.02 -4.54
C CYS A 35 -8.75 -15.93 -3.42
N SER A 36 -8.89 -17.23 -3.69
CA SER A 36 -9.36 -18.22 -2.69
C SER A 36 -8.39 -18.40 -1.53
N GLY A 37 -7.12 -18.02 -1.70
CA GLY A 37 -6.11 -18.00 -0.65
C GLY A 37 -5.61 -19.37 -0.21
N ASP A 38 -5.80 -20.44 -0.98
CA ASP A 38 -5.32 -21.79 -0.63
C ASP A 38 -3.80 -21.87 -0.40
N GLY A 39 -3.02 -20.97 -0.98
CA GLY A 39 -1.59 -20.84 -0.70
C GLY A 39 -1.27 -20.40 0.74
N THR A 40 -2.21 -19.83 1.47
CA THR A 40 -1.98 -19.35 2.85
C THR A 40 -2.46 -20.31 3.94
N LEU A 41 -3.05 -21.46 3.57
CA LEU A 41 -3.65 -22.43 4.51
C LEU A 41 -2.73 -22.85 5.66
N ARG A 42 -1.40 -22.88 5.46
CA ARG A 42 -0.43 -23.18 6.53
C ARG A 42 -0.39 -22.12 7.65
N LYS A 43 -0.62 -20.84 7.31
CA LYS A 43 -0.54 -19.70 8.25
C LYS A 43 -1.93 -19.25 8.74
N SER A 44 -2.96 -19.47 7.93
CA SER A 44 -4.34 -19.04 8.20
C SER A 44 -5.24 -20.23 8.49
N MET A 45 -5.10 -20.81 9.69
CA MET A 45 -5.87 -21.99 10.14
C MET A 45 -7.38 -21.74 10.13
N ASP A 46 -7.80 -20.49 10.31
CA ASP A 46 -9.19 -20.04 10.26
C ASP A 46 -9.84 -20.17 8.87
N MET A 47 -9.05 -20.40 7.82
CA MET A 47 -9.57 -20.63 6.46
C MET A 47 -9.94 -22.09 6.19
N TRP A 48 -9.43 -23.06 6.96
CA TRP A 48 -9.66 -24.48 6.72
C TRP A 48 -11.13 -24.88 6.60
N PRO A 49 -12.06 -24.43 7.48
CA PRO A 49 -13.47 -24.81 7.37
C PRO A 49 -14.22 -24.01 6.28
N ARG A 50 -13.62 -22.93 5.77
CA ARG A 50 -14.28 -22.01 4.82
C ARG A 50 -13.86 -22.27 3.38
N TRP A 51 -12.65 -22.80 3.17
CA TRP A 51 -12.11 -23.03 1.84
C TRP A 51 -12.87 -24.12 1.10
N ASN A 52 -13.17 -23.89 -0.17
CA ASN A 52 -13.76 -24.89 -1.06
C ASN A 52 -13.48 -24.59 -2.53
N VAL A 53 -13.65 -25.60 -3.39
CA VAL A 53 -13.35 -25.53 -4.85
C VAL A 53 -14.17 -24.48 -5.61
N PHE A 54 -15.30 -24.03 -5.07
CA PHE A 54 -16.20 -23.09 -5.74
C PHE A 54 -15.71 -21.63 -5.63
N GLN A 55 -14.97 -21.28 -4.57
CA GLN A 55 -14.48 -19.91 -4.34
C GLN A 55 -13.62 -19.38 -5.48
N GLY A 56 -12.67 -20.18 -5.98
CA GLY A 56 -11.82 -19.77 -7.09
C GLY A 56 -12.59 -19.55 -8.39
N ALA A 57 -13.60 -20.39 -8.65
CA ALA A 57 -14.45 -20.25 -9.84
C ALA A 57 -15.32 -18.97 -9.79
N GLU A 58 -15.79 -18.55 -8.61
CA GLU A 58 -16.51 -17.29 -8.45
C GLU A 58 -15.62 -16.06 -8.68
N LEU A 59 -14.36 -16.12 -8.27
CA LEU A 59 -13.41 -15.02 -8.38
C LEU A 59 -12.82 -14.88 -9.79
N HIS A 60 -12.76 -15.96 -10.57
CA HIS A 60 -12.14 -16.01 -11.91
C HIS A 60 -12.46 -14.80 -12.81
N ASN A 61 -13.73 -14.45 -12.99
CA ASN A 61 -14.10 -13.32 -13.86
C ASN A 61 -13.78 -11.96 -13.24
N THR A 62 -13.83 -11.85 -11.92
CA THR A 62 -13.43 -10.63 -11.23
C THR A 62 -11.93 -10.42 -11.39
N GLN A 63 -11.13 -11.47 -11.25
CA GLN A 63 -9.68 -11.45 -11.48
C GLN A 63 -9.34 -11.06 -12.94
N ILE A 64 -10.04 -11.63 -13.93
CA ILE A 64 -9.92 -11.20 -15.35
C ILE A 64 -10.19 -9.69 -15.49
N ARG A 65 -11.28 -9.19 -14.92
CA ARG A 65 -11.62 -7.74 -15.00
C ARG A 65 -10.57 -6.87 -14.33
N VAL A 66 -10.03 -7.28 -13.17
CA VAL A 66 -8.97 -6.54 -12.48
C VAL A 66 -7.69 -6.51 -13.33
N LEU A 67 -7.25 -7.66 -13.84
CA LEU A 67 -6.06 -7.73 -14.67
C LEU A 67 -6.20 -6.92 -15.96
N LEU A 68 -7.31 -7.06 -16.69
CA LEU A 68 -7.59 -6.24 -17.88
C LEU A 68 -7.59 -4.75 -17.55
N ARG A 69 -8.13 -4.35 -16.39
CA ARG A 69 -8.10 -2.96 -15.95
C ARG A 69 -6.67 -2.48 -15.70
N GLY A 70 -5.84 -3.29 -15.05
CA GLY A 70 -4.41 -3.02 -14.86
C GLY A 70 -3.65 -2.90 -16.18
N MET A 71 -3.94 -3.77 -17.15
CA MET A 71 -3.38 -3.73 -18.49
C MET A 71 -3.73 -2.43 -19.23
N MET A 72 -4.96 -1.93 -19.11
CA MET A 72 -5.38 -0.65 -19.71
C MET A 72 -4.68 0.57 -19.09
N LEU A 73 -4.21 0.45 -17.85
CA LEU A 73 -3.52 1.51 -17.11
C LEU A 73 -2.00 1.51 -17.32
N CYS A 74 -1.46 0.48 -17.98
CA CYS A 74 -0.04 0.35 -18.27
C CYS A 74 0.29 1.05 -19.61
N LYS A 75 1.36 1.84 -19.63
CA LYS A 75 1.84 2.47 -20.86
C LYS A 75 2.65 1.48 -21.71
N LYS A 76 2.82 1.78 -23.00
CA LYS A 76 3.73 1.02 -23.88
C LYS A 76 5.15 0.97 -23.30
N GLY A 77 5.77 -0.21 -23.30
CA GLY A 77 7.05 -0.51 -22.66
C GLY A 77 6.97 -0.65 -21.12
N GLY A 78 5.78 -0.53 -20.54
CA GLY A 78 5.54 -0.78 -19.13
C GLY A 78 5.38 -2.27 -18.81
N ILE A 79 5.32 -2.57 -17.50
CA ILE A 79 5.20 -3.95 -17.00
C ILE A 79 3.94 -4.05 -16.13
N VAL A 80 3.15 -5.10 -16.37
CA VAL A 80 2.04 -5.52 -15.51
C VAL A 80 2.43 -6.80 -14.81
N VAL A 81 2.33 -6.83 -13.48
CA VAL A 81 2.49 -8.04 -12.68
C VAL A 81 1.12 -8.46 -12.18
N TYR A 82 0.77 -9.73 -12.38
CA TYR A 82 -0.41 -10.37 -11.79
C TYR A 82 0.06 -11.36 -10.72
N SER A 83 -0.57 -11.33 -9.55
CA SER A 83 -0.25 -12.28 -8.47
C SER A 83 -1.48 -12.74 -7.70
N THR A 84 -1.39 -13.96 -7.20
CA THR A 84 -2.36 -14.55 -6.27
C THR A 84 -1.60 -15.25 -5.13
N CYS A 85 -2.21 -15.34 -3.95
CA CYS A 85 -1.81 -16.30 -2.93
C CYS A 85 -2.60 -17.61 -3.06
N SER A 86 -2.94 -18.00 -4.30
CA SER A 86 -3.63 -19.23 -4.63
C SER A 86 -2.70 -20.21 -5.34
N LEU A 87 -3.05 -21.50 -5.31
CA LEU A 87 -2.43 -22.54 -6.14
C LEU A 87 -3.41 -23.09 -7.20
N ASN A 88 -4.61 -22.52 -7.30
CA ASN A 88 -5.65 -22.97 -8.20
C ASN A 88 -5.43 -22.43 -9.63
N PRO A 89 -5.22 -23.30 -10.64
CA PRO A 89 -4.97 -22.86 -12.01
C PRO A 89 -6.12 -22.05 -12.64
N VAL A 90 -7.35 -22.18 -12.12
CA VAL A 90 -8.51 -21.37 -12.52
C VAL A 90 -8.32 -19.90 -12.13
N GLU A 91 -7.60 -19.60 -11.05
CA GLU A 91 -7.30 -18.24 -10.60
C GLU A 91 -5.96 -17.72 -11.13
N ASP A 92 -5.13 -18.62 -11.65
CA ASP A 92 -3.75 -18.36 -12.04
C ASP A 92 -3.62 -18.34 -13.57
N GLU A 93 -3.22 -19.46 -14.18
CA GLU A 93 -2.95 -19.56 -15.62
C GLU A 93 -4.18 -19.29 -16.48
N ALA A 94 -5.37 -19.70 -16.04
CA ALA A 94 -6.62 -19.46 -16.76
C ALA A 94 -6.92 -17.96 -16.90
N VAL A 95 -6.73 -17.17 -15.83
CA VAL A 95 -6.94 -15.72 -15.83
C VAL A 95 -5.95 -15.03 -16.76
N VAL A 96 -4.66 -15.39 -16.65
CA VAL A 96 -3.58 -14.83 -17.49
C VAL A 96 -3.85 -15.15 -18.96
N SER A 97 -4.17 -16.40 -19.29
CA SER A 97 -4.40 -16.84 -20.66
C SER A 97 -5.57 -16.11 -21.31
N GLU A 98 -6.66 -15.92 -20.57
CA GLU A 98 -7.83 -15.20 -21.05
C GLU A 98 -7.53 -13.72 -21.27
N CYS A 99 -6.81 -13.06 -20.36
CA CYS A 99 -6.45 -11.66 -20.50
C CYS A 99 -5.51 -11.40 -21.68
N LEU A 100 -4.53 -12.29 -21.91
CA LEU A 100 -3.63 -12.22 -23.07
C LEU A 100 -4.39 -12.42 -24.39
N LEU A 101 -5.38 -13.32 -24.43
CA LEU A 101 -6.23 -13.51 -25.59
C LEU A 101 -7.02 -12.23 -25.91
N GLN A 102 -7.63 -11.60 -24.89
CA GLN A 102 -8.39 -10.36 -25.06
C GLN A 102 -7.51 -9.15 -25.45
N ALA A 103 -6.25 -9.16 -25.01
CA ALA A 103 -5.28 -8.13 -25.35
C ALA A 103 -4.80 -8.17 -26.81
N LYS A 104 -5.11 -9.23 -27.58
CA LYS A 104 -4.85 -9.34 -29.03
C LYS A 104 -3.41 -8.96 -29.43
N GLY A 105 -2.42 -9.42 -28.67
CA GLY A 105 -1.00 -9.17 -28.95
C GLY A 105 -0.43 -7.87 -28.35
N ALA A 106 -1.25 -7.04 -27.69
CA ALA A 106 -0.77 -5.83 -26.99
C ALA A 106 0.14 -6.14 -25.79
N PHE A 107 0.09 -7.38 -25.28
CA PHE A 107 0.89 -7.85 -24.15
C PHE A 107 1.50 -9.22 -24.44
N ARG A 108 2.67 -9.48 -23.84
CA ARG A 108 3.32 -10.79 -23.82
C ARG A 108 3.82 -11.13 -22.43
N LEU A 109 3.90 -12.43 -22.10
CA LEU A 109 4.60 -12.89 -20.90
C LEU A 109 6.11 -12.68 -21.04
N MET A 110 6.75 -12.32 -19.94
CA MET A 110 8.20 -12.25 -19.79
C MET A 110 8.65 -13.33 -18.80
N ASP A 111 9.80 -13.94 -19.06
CA ASP A 111 10.48 -14.79 -18.08
C ASP A 111 11.13 -13.89 -17.00
N PRO A 112 10.68 -13.95 -15.72
CA PRO A 112 11.22 -13.10 -14.68
C PRO A 112 12.44 -13.70 -13.96
N THR A 113 12.93 -14.89 -14.33
CA THR A 113 13.99 -15.61 -13.58
C THR A 113 15.24 -14.76 -13.37
N SER A 114 15.65 -13.99 -14.38
CA SER A 114 16.81 -13.11 -14.29
C SER A 114 16.58 -11.87 -13.41
N LEU A 115 15.32 -11.52 -13.13
CA LEU A 115 14.95 -10.36 -12.31
C LEU A 115 14.97 -10.67 -10.80
N VAL A 116 14.84 -11.95 -10.43
CA VAL A 116 14.75 -12.40 -9.03
C VAL A 116 15.72 -13.57 -8.76
N PRO A 117 17.04 -13.33 -8.86
CA PRO A 117 18.03 -14.37 -8.64
C PRO A 117 17.86 -14.99 -7.24
N GLY A 118 17.81 -16.32 -7.19
CA GLY A 118 17.67 -17.08 -5.94
C GLY A 118 16.23 -17.44 -5.57
N LEU A 119 15.21 -16.91 -6.25
CA LEU A 119 13.83 -17.34 -6.01
C LEU A 119 13.59 -18.75 -6.57
N VAL A 120 13.28 -19.71 -5.70
CA VAL A 120 12.89 -21.07 -6.11
C VAL A 120 11.40 -21.09 -6.46
N ALA A 121 11.08 -21.35 -7.73
CA ALA A 121 9.71 -21.46 -8.22
C ALA A 121 9.60 -22.51 -9.34
N ALA A 122 8.43 -23.12 -9.47
CA ALA A 122 8.08 -23.98 -10.59
C ALA A 122 7.50 -23.16 -11.77
N PRO A 123 7.61 -23.63 -13.02
CA PRO A 123 6.94 -23.01 -14.15
C PRO A 123 5.41 -23.09 -14.03
N GLY A 124 4.70 -22.21 -14.75
CA GLY A 124 3.26 -22.29 -14.92
C GLY A 124 2.79 -23.61 -15.54
N LEU A 125 1.56 -24.00 -15.20
CA LEU A 125 0.90 -25.20 -15.73
C LEU A 125 0.32 -24.95 -17.13
N ASP A 126 0.40 -25.95 -18.00
CA ASP A 126 -0.22 -25.92 -19.33
C ASP A 126 -1.43 -26.88 -19.46
N ASP A 127 -1.78 -27.55 -18.36
CA ASP A 127 -2.90 -28.51 -18.27
C ASP A 127 -3.41 -28.63 -16.83
N TRP A 128 -4.72 -28.83 -16.66
CA TRP A 128 -5.40 -29.03 -15.37
C TRP A 128 -6.84 -29.54 -15.56
N SER A 129 -7.48 -29.96 -14.46
CA SER A 129 -8.90 -30.36 -14.42
C SER A 129 -9.64 -29.62 -13.31
N LEU A 130 -10.94 -29.43 -13.48
CA LEU A 130 -11.81 -28.83 -12.48
C LEU A 130 -12.56 -29.91 -11.72
N LEU A 131 -12.52 -29.86 -10.39
CA LEU A 131 -13.25 -30.79 -9.54
C LEU A 131 -14.69 -30.29 -9.32
N THR A 132 -15.65 -31.20 -9.34
CA THR A 132 -17.05 -30.88 -9.04
C THR A 132 -17.24 -30.52 -7.56
N LYS A 133 -18.33 -29.81 -7.25
CA LYS A 133 -18.63 -29.34 -5.88
C LYS A 133 -18.69 -30.49 -4.86
N ASP A 134 -19.15 -31.65 -5.28
CA ASP A 134 -19.23 -32.87 -4.47
C ASP A 134 -17.93 -33.68 -4.43
N LEU A 135 -16.88 -33.18 -5.10
CA LEU A 135 -15.54 -33.77 -5.19
C LEU A 135 -15.50 -35.14 -5.91
N LYS A 136 -16.54 -35.50 -6.68
CA LYS A 136 -16.68 -36.83 -7.29
C LYS A 136 -16.20 -36.93 -8.73
N ALA A 137 -16.26 -35.85 -9.50
CA ALA A 137 -15.88 -35.87 -10.91
C ALA A 137 -14.85 -34.79 -11.22
N ARG A 138 -13.96 -35.10 -12.17
CA ARG A 138 -12.99 -34.18 -12.75
C ARG A 138 -13.43 -33.86 -14.17
N LEU A 139 -13.56 -32.58 -14.44
CA LEU A 139 -13.98 -32.04 -15.72
C LEU A 139 -12.74 -31.43 -16.39
N HIS A 140 -12.44 -31.89 -17.60
CA HIS A 140 -11.29 -31.45 -18.39
C HIS A 140 -11.68 -30.41 -19.44
N THR A 141 -12.96 -30.35 -19.83
CA THR A 141 -13.46 -29.48 -20.89
C THR A 141 -14.77 -28.79 -20.50
N MET A 142 -15.12 -27.73 -21.24
CA MET A 142 -16.40 -27.04 -21.05
C MET A 142 -17.57 -27.96 -21.46
N GLU A 143 -17.38 -28.79 -22.46
CA GLU A 143 -18.35 -29.76 -22.95
C GLU A 143 -18.67 -30.80 -21.85
N GLU A 144 -17.65 -31.34 -21.17
CA GLU A 144 -17.86 -32.23 -20.01
C GLU A 144 -18.62 -31.52 -18.88
N ALA A 145 -18.31 -30.25 -18.63
CA ALA A 145 -18.99 -29.47 -17.61
C ALA A 145 -20.45 -29.17 -17.93
N GLN A 146 -20.78 -28.96 -19.21
CA GLN A 146 -22.16 -28.81 -19.68
C GLN A 146 -22.94 -30.11 -19.49
N VAL A 147 -22.38 -31.25 -19.91
CA VAL A 147 -23.00 -32.58 -19.70
C VAL A 147 -23.20 -32.87 -18.20
N PHE A 148 -22.24 -32.51 -17.35
CA PHE A 148 -22.37 -32.65 -15.90
C PHE A 148 -23.49 -31.76 -15.32
N ALA A 149 -23.60 -30.52 -15.80
CA ALA A 149 -24.62 -29.58 -15.35
C ALA A 149 -26.05 -30.00 -15.77
N GLU A 150 -26.20 -30.63 -16.93
CA GLU A 150 -27.48 -31.17 -17.40
C GLU A 150 -27.94 -32.40 -16.62
N THR A 151 -26.99 -33.24 -16.20
CA THR A 151 -27.28 -34.49 -15.47
C THR A 151 -27.43 -34.29 -13.96
N SER A 152 -26.84 -33.22 -13.41
CA SER A 152 -26.83 -32.96 -11.98
C SER A 152 -27.87 -31.89 -11.61
N ALA A 153 -28.92 -32.27 -10.88
CA ALA A 153 -29.95 -31.34 -10.37
C ALA A 153 -29.42 -30.32 -9.32
N SER A 154 -28.11 -30.24 -9.10
CA SER A 154 -27.50 -29.35 -8.12
C SER A 154 -27.10 -28.03 -8.78
N SER A 155 -27.50 -26.91 -8.17
CA SER A 155 -26.96 -25.58 -8.46
C SER A 155 -25.44 -25.57 -8.18
N GLY A 156 -24.67 -25.89 -9.22
CA GLY A 156 -23.23 -26.11 -9.17
C GLY A 156 -22.40 -24.85 -9.47
N ILE A 157 -21.10 -25.06 -9.62
CA ILE A 157 -20.14 -24.08 -10.13
C ILE A 157 -20.65 -23.56 -11.48
N SER A 158 -20.67 -22.23 -11.68
CA SER A 158 -20.92 -21.64 -13.00
C SER A 158 -19.65 -21.78 -13.85
N TYR A 159 -19.50 -22.96 -14.47
CA TYR A 159 -18.37 -23.27 -15.34
C TYR A 159 -18.34 -22.35 -16.56
N ARG A 160 -17.14 -21.93 -16.96
CA ARG A 160 -16.91 -21.12 -18.15
C ARG A 160 -15.76 -21.72 -18.93
N ALA A 161 -15.81 -21.60 -20.26
CA ALA A 161 -14.75 -22.09 -21.14
C ALA A 161 -13.37 -21.53 -20.78
N THR A 162 -13.31 -20.29 -20.26
CA THR A 162 -12.10 -19.61 -19.82
C THR A 162 -11.41 -20.26 -18.61
N MET A 163 -12.11 -21.14 -17.87
CA MET A 163 -11.55 -21.85 -16.71
C MET A 163 -10.77 -23.11 -17.08
N PHE A 164 -10.97 -23.64 -18.30
CA PHE A 164 -10.35 -24.87 -18.76
C PHE A 164 -9.07 -24.58 -19.56
N PRO A 165 -8.07 -25.47 -19.52
CA PRO A 165 -6.84 -25.28 -20.25
C PRO A 165 -7.08 -25.42 -21.77
N ASN A 166 -6.38 -24.60 -22.55
CA ASN A 166 -6.21 -24.83 -23.98
C ASN A 166 -4.70 -24.92 -24.22
N LYS A 167 -4.18 -26.15 -24.29
CA LYS A 167 -2.73 -26.41 -24.31
C LYS A 167 -2.01 -25.68 -25.44
N ALA A 168 -2.61 -25.66 -26.65
CA ALA A 168 -2.03 -24.96 -27.80
C ALA A 168 -1.92 -23.44 -27.53
N ARG A 169 -2.99 -22.82 -27.03
CA ARG A 169 -3.00 -21.39 -26.66
C ARG A 169 -2.00 -21.08 -25.56
N LEU A 170 -1.93 -21.92 -24.53
CA LEU A 170 -1.03 -21.75 -23.39
C LEU A 170 0.45 -21.84 -23.80
N GLN A 171 0.77 -22.74 -24.73
CA GLN A 171 2.10 -22.85 -25.33
C GLN A 171 2.45 -21.63 -26.17
N GLU A 172 1.54 -21.16 -27.04
CA GLU A 172 1.73 -19.94 -27.84
C GLU A 172 1.95 -18.70 -26.96
N GLN A 173 1.25 -18.62 -25.83
CA GLN A 173 1.37 -17.53 -24.87
C GLN A 173 2.62 -17.61 -23.97
N ASN A 174 3.41 -18.68 -24.05
CA ASN A 174 4.54 -18.98 -23.16
C ASN A 174 4.13 -19.06 -21.68
N ILE A 175 3.03 -19.76 -21.35
CA ILE A 175 2.51 -19.81 -19.97
C ILE A 175 3.54 -20.31 -18.95
N HIS A 176 4.49 -21.15 -19.36
CA HIS A 176 5.59 -21.66 -18.52
C HIS A 176 6.52 -20.55 -17.98
N TYR A 177 6.43 -19.31 -18.50
CA TYR A 177 7.12 -18.14 -17.94
C TYR A 177 6.50 -17.61 -16.65
N THR A 178 5.26 -17.98 -16.32
CA THR A 178 4.71 -17.70 -14.99
C THR A 178 5.43 -18.52 -13.92
N ARG A 179 5.31 -18.11 -12.67
CA ARG A 179 6.06 -18.68 -11.54
C ARG A 179 5.10 -19.12 -10.45
N ARG A 180 5.16 -20.41 -10.10
CA ARG A 180 4.47 -21.01 -8.97
C ARG A 180 5.46 -21.20 -7.82
N VAL A 181 5.29 -20.43 -6.75
CA VAL A 181 5.99 -20.62 -5.48
C VAL A 181 5.23 -21.68 -4.69
N LEU A 182 5.85 -22.84 -4.52
CA LEU A 182 5.20 -23.99 -3.86
C LEU A 182 5.77 -24.16 -2.44
N PRO A 183 4.92 -24.43 -1.43
CA PRO A 183 5.35 -24.54 -0.04
C PRO A 183 6.51 -25.53 0.19
N HIS A 184 6.48 -26.68 -0.51
CA HIS A 184 7.43 -27.77 -0.33
C HIS A 184 8.79 -27.52 -1.01
N LEU A 185 8.93 -26.48 -1.84
CA LEU A 185 10.20 -26.19 -2.53
C LEU A 185 11.17 -25.33 -1.70
N GLN A 186 10.66 -24.50 -0.77
CA GLN A 186 11.51 -23.60 0.02
C GLN A 186 10.88 -23.14 1.35
N ASP A 187 10.08 -24.00 2.01
CA ASP A 187 9.46 -23.75 3.33
C ASP A 187 8.68 -22.41 3.43
N THR A 188 7.81 -22.17 2.46
CA THR A 188 7.04 -20.91 2.34
C THR A 188 5.53 -21.17 2.23
N GLY A 189 4.74 -20.12 1.97
CA GLY A 189 3.35 -20.26 1.51
C GLY A 189 3.26 -20.57 0.00
N GLY A 190 2.06 -20.80 -0.50
CA GLY A 190 1.78 -20.88 -1.92
C GLY A 190 1.58 -19.49 -2.53
N PHE A 191 2.15 -19.25 -3.71
CA PHE A 191 1.99 -17.99 -4.44
C PHE A 191 2.13 -18.20 -5.94
N PHE A 192 1.44 -17.38 -6.74
CA PHE A 192 1.55 -17.36 -8.19
C PHE A 192 1.93 -15.95 -8.68
N VAL A 193 2.81 -15.87 -9.68
CA VAL A 193 3.23 -14.61 -10.30
C VAL A 193 3.31 -14.75 -11.82
N ALA A 194 2.69 -13.82 -12.53
CA ALA A 194 2.85 -13.64 -13.97
C ALA A 194 3.31 -12.21 -14.28
N VAL A 195 4.37 -12.07 -15.09
CA VAL A 195 4.92 -10.78 -15.47
C VAL A 195 4.72 -10.56 -16.96
N MET A 196 4.08 -9.45 -17.33
CA MET A 196 3.71 -9.14 -18.71
C MET A 196 4.27 -7.78 -19.14
N GLU A 197 4.80 -7.72 -20.35
CA GLU A 197 5.25 -6.47 -20.98
C GLU A 197 4.15 -5.90 -21.87
N CYS A 198 3.93 -4.59 -21.80
CA CYS A 198 3.03 -3.87 -22.71
C CYS A 198 3.77 -3.53 -24.01
N LEU A 199 3.46 -4.23 -25.10
CA LEU A 199 4.05 -3.99 -26.43
C LEU A 199 3.37 -2.83 -27.14
N GLU A 200 2.05 -2.70 -26.95
CA GLU A 200 1.21 -1.66 -27.52
C GLU A 200 0.16 -1.21 -26.50
N GLU A 201 -0.25 0.06 -26.55
CA GLU A 201 -1.23 0.57 -25.60
C GLU A 201 -2.60 -0.10 -25.77
N TYR A 202 -2.98 -0.90 -24.77
CA TYR A 202 -4.30 -1.52 -24.72
C TYR A 202 -5.35 -0.50 -24.25
N SER A 203 -6.25 -0.14 -25.16
CA SER A 203 -7.31 0.85 -24.90
C SER A 203 -8.65 0.16 -24.67
N ALA A 204 -9.43 0.67 -23.72
CA ALA A 204 -10.80 0.22 -23.53
C ALA A 204 -11.66 0.59 -24.75
N PRO A 205 -12.69 -0.19 -25.09
CA PRO A 205 -13.77 0.27 -25.97
C PRO A 205 -14.34 1.57 -25.38
N THR A 206 -14.27 2.66 -26.15
CA THR A 206 -14.69 4.04 -25.85
C THR A 206 -15.48 4.21 -24.54
N ALA A 207 -14.77 4.44 -23.43
CA ALA A 207 -15.39 4.86 -22.20
C ALA A 207 -15.59 6.38 -22.26
N THR A 208 -16.85 6.82 -22.36
CA THR A 208 -17.22 8.23 -22.17
C THR A 208 -16.77 8.69 -20.79
N THR A 209 -15.77 9.55 -20.74
CA THR A 209 -15.28 10.24 -19.55
C THR A 209 -16.33 11.23 -19.06
N SER A 210 -17.31 10.77 -18.28
CA SER A 210 -18.21 11.67 -17.53
C SER A 210 -17.56 12.08 -16.21
N SER A 211 -16.66 13.06 -16.24
CA SER A 211 -16.11 13.66 -15.01
C SER A 211 -17.03 14.78 -14.52
N LYS A 212 -17.96 14.45 -13.62
CA LYS A 212 -18.45 15.45 -12.67
C LYS A 212 -17.34 15.72 -11.65
N LYS A 213 -16.73 16.90 -11.79
CA LYS A 213 -15.55 17.43 -11.10
C LYS A 213 -15.77 17.65 -9.60
N SER A 214 -15.80 16.59 -8.81
CA SER A 214 -15.62 16.72 -7.36
C SER A 214 -14.22 16.22 -7.00
N GLU A 215 -13.22 17.09 -7.10
CA GLU A 215 -11.88 16.78 -6.61
C GLU A 215 -11.88 16.80 -5.08
N THR A 216 -11.37 15.74 -4.45
CA THR A 216 -11.28 15.66 -2.98
C THR A 216 -10.09 16.44 -2.44
N PHE A 217 -9.05 16.64 -3.25
CA PHE A 217 -7.87 17.44 -2.94
C PHE A 217 -7.58 18.38 -4.10
N LYS A 218 -7.14 19.59 -3.78
CA LYS A 218 -6.82 20.66 -4.72
C LYS A 218 -5.54 21.37 -4.28
N SER A 219 -4.83 21.96 -5.24
CA SER A 219 -3.70 22.83 -4.95
C SER A 219 -4.14 24.02 -4.12
N VAL A 220 -3.29 24.42 -3.19
CA VAL A 220 -3.49 25.57 -2.33
C VAL A 220 -3.54 26.85 -3.17
N SER A 221 -4.56 27.68 -2.93
CA SER A 221 -4.74 28.97 -3.60
C SER A 221 -3.58 29.93 -3.32
N PRO A 222 -3.25 30.88 -4.23
CA PRO A 222 -2.17 31.85 -4.00
C PRO A 222 -2.30 32.63 -2.67
N ALA A 223 -3.53 32.89 -2.23
CA ALA A 223 -3.80 33.53 -0.94
C ALA A 223 -3.36 32.65 0.23
N LEU A 224 -3.79 31.38 0.24
CA LEU A 224 -3.40 30.44 1.30
C LEU A 224 -1.90 30.10 1.23
N GLN A 225 -1.27 30.07 0.05
CA GLN A 225 0.19 29.91 -0.05
C GLN A 225 0.93 31.02 0.71
N LYS A 226 0.48 32.27 0.58
CA LYS A 226 1.04 33.42 1.29
C LYS A 226 0.83 33.34 2.80
N GLU A 227 -0.38 32.94 3.24
CA GLU A 227 -0.69 32.74 4.66
C GLU A 227 0.18 31.66 5.29
N VAL A 228 0.31 30.50 4.63
CA VAL A 228 1.13 29.37 5.10
C VAL A 228 2.59 29.78 5.24
N ARG A 229 3.12 30.50 4.24
CA ARG A 229 4.49 30.99 4.27
C ARG A 229 4.72 31.96 5.42
N GLY A 230 3.81 32.92 5.60
CA GLY A 230 3.89 33.90 6.69
C GLY A 230 3.75 33.26 8.08
N ALA A 231 2.82 32.33 8.26
CA ALA A 231 2.53 31.67 9.53
C ALA A 231 3.72 30.85 10.05
N LEU A 232 4.44 30.19 9.15
CA LEU A 232 5.52 29.25 9.48
C LEU A 232 6.92 29.82 9.19
N GLY A 233 7.03 31.03 8.63
CA GLY A 233 8.30 31.65 8.23
C GLY A 233 9.04 30.88 7.13
N LEU A 234 8.31 30.17 6.26
CA LEU A 234 8.90 29.27 5.25
C LEU A 234 9.72 30.05 4.22
N PRO A 235 10.79 29.46 3.67
CA PRO A 235 11.59 30.10 2.64
C PRO A 235 10.83 30.23 1.31
N GLU A 236 11.22 31.21 0.49
CA GLU A 236 10.65 31.44 -0.84
C GLU A 236 10.88 30.27 -1.82
N PHE A 237 11.94 29.47 -1.62
CA PHE A 237 12.26 28.33 -2.49
C PHE A 237 11.43 27.07 -2.20
N LEU A 238 10.62 27.06 -1.13
CA LEU A 238 9.71 25.94 -0.87
C LEU A 238 8.60 25.95 -1.93
N PRO A 239 8.39 24.86 -2.68
CA PRO A 239 7.42 24.84 -3.78
C PRO A 239 6.00 24.78 -3.23
N THR A 240 5.40 25.95 -3.02
CA THR A 240 4.06 26.08 -2.43
C THR A 240 2.94 25.66 -3.39
N ASP A 241 3.23 25.56 -4.69
CA ASP A 241 2.37 24.99 -5.74
C ASP A 241 2.15 23.47 -5.57
N GLN A 242 3.07 22.80 -4.86
CA GLN A 242 3.01 21.38 -4.49
C GLN A 242 2.30 21.14 -3.14
N LEU A 243 1.73 22.20 -2.54
CA LEU A 243 0.88 22.08 -1.37
C LEU A 243 -0.57 21.81 -1.79
N LEU A 244 -1.17 20.82 -1.16
CA LEU A 244 -2.52 20.33 -1.44
C LEU A 244 -3.38 20.40 -0.18
N VAL A 245 -4.67 20.65 -0.36
CA VAL A 245 -5.68 20.76 0.69
C VAL A 245 -6.98 20.13 0.23
N ARG A 246 -7.76 19.57 1.16
CA ARG A 246 -9.12 19.10 0.85
C ARG A 246 -10.11 20.25 0.73
N ASN A 247 -10.09 21.11 1.74
CA ASN A 247 -10.90 22.31 1.84
C ASN A 247 -10.03 23.40 2.49
N GLU A 248 -10.04 24.62 1.95
CA GLU A 248 -9.30 25.77 2.49
C GLU A 248 -10.02 26.44 3.67
N THR A 249 -11.31 26.11 3.86
CA THR A 249 -12.14 26.60 4.98
C THR A 249 -12.40 25.49 6.00
N ALA A 250 -11.50 24.51 6.09
CA ALA A 250 -11.68 23.40 7.02
C ALA A 250 -11.65 23.90 8.48
N ARG A 251 -12.45 23.29 9.35
CA ARG A 251 -12.41 23.59 10.79
C ARG A 251 -11.02 23.35 11.37
N GLU A 252 -10.35 22.29 10.93
CA GLU A 252 -8.96 21.97 11.24
C GLU A 252 -8.23 21.77 9.92
N GLN A 253 -7.46 22.78 9.50
CA GLN A 253 -6.76 22.77 8.24
C GLN A 253 -5.66 21.72 8.26
N LYS A 254 -5.60 20.91 7.21
CA LYS A 254 -4.52 19.95 6.95
C LYS A 254 -3.97 20.23 5.57
N ILE A 255 -2.65 20.41 5.49
CA ILE A 255 -1.94 20.74 4.26
C ILE A 255 -0.95 19.62 3.99
N TYR A 256 -1.00 19.13 2.76
CA TYR A 256 -0.22 18.01 2.29
C TYR A 256 0.81 18.51 1.29
N PHE A 257 2.00 17.90 1.28
CA PHE A 257 3.02 18.15 0.30
C PHE A 257 3.11 16.93 -0.62
N ALA A 258 2.97 17.15 -1.92
CA ALA A 258 3.12 16.11 -2.91
C ALA A 258 4.15 16.52 -3.96
N ASN A 259 4.81 15.55 -4.59
CA ASN A 259 5.73 15.86 -5.68
C ASN A 259 4.96 16.33 -6.94
N LYS A 260 5.68 16.89 -7.90
CA LYS A 260 5.11 17.38 -9.16
C LYS A 260 4.29 16.30 -9.91
N ALA A 261 4.79 15.07 -10.00
CA ALA A 261 4.10 13.97 -10.69
C ALA A 261 2.74 13.62 -10.04
N VAL A 262 2.68 13.62 -8.70
CA VAL A 262 1.42 13.43 -7.97
C VAL A 262 0.45 14.57 -8.22
N CYS A 263 0.93 15.82 -8.22
CA CYS A 263 0.08 16.98 -8.49
C CYS A 263 -0.51 16.93 -9.91
N GLU A 264 0.24 16.43 -10.89
CA GLU A 264 -0.21 16.30 -12.29
C GLU A 264 -1.26 15.20 -12.50
N ILE A 265 -1.13 14.05 -11.81
CA ILE A 265 -2.06 12.93 -11.97
C ILE A 265 -3.32 13.06 -11.11
N LEU A 266 -3.25 13.80 -9.98
CA LEU A 266 -4.33 13.88 -8.99
C LEU A 266 -5.69 14.29 -9.58
N PRO A 267 -5.81 15.32 -10.44
CA PRO A 267 -7.10 15.72 -11.03
C PRO A 267 -7.72 14.62 -11.92
N LYS A 268 -6.89 13.70 -12.45
CA LYS A 268 -7.31 12.62 -13.35
C LYS A 268 -7.87 11.42 -12.60
N LEU A 269 -7.64 11.32 -11.29
CA LEU A 269 -8.07 10.19 -10.46
C LEU A 269 -9.50 10.32 -9.91
N GLY A 270 -10.19 11.44 -10.12
CA GLY A 270 -11.59 11.61 -9.70
C GLY A 270 -11.79 11.72 -8.16
N PRO A 271 -13.03 11.50 -7.67
CA PRO A 271 -13.42 11.87 -6.30
C PRO A 271 -12.91 10.93 -5.20
N ARG A 272 -12.55 9.67 -5.49
CA ARG A 272 -12.25 8.70 -4.42
C ARG A 272 -10.79 8.68 -3.97
N VAL A 273 -10.13 9.84 -3.98
CA VAL A 273 -8.79 10.00 -3.40
C VAL A 273 -8.91 10.18 -1.88
N VAL A 274 -8.37 9.23 -1.12
CA VAL A 274 -8.41 9.19 0.35
C VAL A 274 -7.19 9.87 0.95
N HIS A 275 -6.02 9.77 0.32
CA HIS A 275 -4.79 10.41 0.81
C HIS A 275 -3.92 10.87 -0.35
N VAL A 276 -3.16 11.94 -0.14
CA VAL A 276 -2.19 12.46 -1.11
C VAL A 276 -0.94 12.98 -0.41
N GLY A 277 0.21 12.59 -0.93
CA GLY A 277 1.51 13.05 -0.46
C GLY A 277 1.73 12.83 1.04
N SER A 278 2.39 13.80 1.67
CA SER A 278 2.70 13.80 3.09
C SER A 278 1.96 14.94 3.77
N LYS A 279 1.23 14.68 4.86
CA LYS A 279 0.65 15.76 5.67
C LYS A 279 1.80 16.52 6.34
N VAL A 280 2.06 17.75 5.92
CA VAL A 280 3.22 18.56 6.35
C VAL A 280 2.86 19.63 7.36
N PHE A 281 1.66 20.21 7.24
CA PHE A 281 1.19 21.25 8.14
C PHE A 281 -0.23 20.98 8.60
N GLU A 282 -0.54 21.41 9.81
CA GLU A 282 -1.90 21.40 10.34
C GLU A 282 -2.16 22.63 11.20
N SER A 283 -3.42 23.05 11.27
CA SER A 283 -3.83 24.14 12.17
C SER A 283 -3.93 23.63 13.61
N TYR A 284 -3.30 24.33 14.55
CA TYR A 284 -3.49 24.07 15.98
C TYR A 284 -4.62 24.92 16.60
N MET A 285 -5.23 25.82 15.81
CA MET A 285 -6.43 26.57 16.16
C MET A 285 -7.53 26.39 15.11
N LYS A 286 -8.78 26.27 15.56
CA LYS A 286 -9.92 26.04 14.66
C LYS A 286 -10.16 27.25 13.76
N TYR A 287 -10.43 27.01 12.47
CA TYR A 287 -10.73 28.03 11.45
C TYR A 287 -9.62 29.08 11.25
N ARG A 288 -8.35 28.74 11.53
CA ARG A 288 -7.21 29.65 11.43
C ARG A 288 -6.11 29.06 10.57
N ASN A 289 -5.89 29.66 9.40
CA ASN A 289 -4.80 29.30 8.48
C ASN A 289 -3.48 30.03 8.79
N ASP A 290 -3.50 31.01 9.68
CA ASP A 290 -2.32 31.71 10.22
C ASP A 290 -1.75 31.06 11.49
N LYS A 291 -2.40 29.99 11.98
CA LYS A 291 -2.04 29.26 13.21
C LYS A 291 -1.72 27.82 12.86
N LEU A 292 -0.63 27.66 12.11
CA LEU A 292 -0.15 26.38 11.59
C LEU A 292 1.10 25.90 12.35
N ARG A 293 1.27 24.59 12.38
CA ARG A 293 2.47 23.90 12.89
C ARG A 293 2.92 22.81 11.92
N PHE A 294 4.17 22.37 12.06
CA PHE A 294 4.66 21.20 11.35
C PHE A 294 3.99 19.94 11.87
N CYS A 295 3.69 19.00 10.96
CA CYS A 295 3.19 17.69 11.33
C CYS A 295 4.32 16.67 11.38
N SER A 296 4.33 15.84 12.44
CA SER A 296 5.26 14.73 12.61
C SER A 296 5.29 13.77 11.43
N ASP A 297 4.14 13.54 10.78
CA ASP A 297 4.04 12.58 9.68
C ASP A 297 4.92 12.99 8.49
N GLY A 298 4.81 14.25 8.05
CA GLY A 298 5.47 14.76 6.85
C GLY A 298 6.73 15.59 7.08
N VAL A 299 7.15 15.83 8.32
CA VAL A 299 8.27 16.74 8.62
C VAL A 299 9.57 16.34 7.90
N GLY A 300 9.85 15.04 7.78
CA GLY A 300 11.03 14.54 7.09
C GLY A 300 11.07 14.93 5.60
N VAL A 301 9.92 15.08 4.95
CA VAL A 301 9.81 15.49 3.54
C VAL A 301 10.14 16.97 3.34
N LEU A 302 9.98 17.78 4.39
CA LEU A 302 10.32 19.20 4.38
C LEU A 302 11.82 19.45 4.55
N ILE A 303 12.58 18.53 5.17
CA ILE A 303 13.99 18.76 5.53
C ILE A 303 14.86 19.23 4.34
N PRO A 304 14.81 18.61 3.15
CA PRO A 304 15.59 19.10 2.00
C PRO A 304 15.13 20.46 1.47
N ARG A 305 14.01 20.99 1.98
CA ARG A 305 13.32 22.22 1.53
C ARG A 305 13.25 23.29 2.63
N LEU A 306 13.89 23.05 3.77
CA LEU A 306 13.99 24.00 4.86
C LEU A 306 15.46 24.43 5.03
N PRO A 307 15.73 25.71 5.36
CA PRO A 307 17.06 26.13 5.78
C PRO A 307 17.49 25.38 7.05
N SER A 308 18.80 25.22 7.24
CA SER A 308 19.36 24.63 8.47
C SER A 308 18.92 25.38 9.74
N SER A 309 18.56 26.66 9.63
CA SER A 309 18.01 27.46 10.73
C SER A 309 16.69 26.96 11.28
N PHE A 310 16.01 25.99 10.65
CA PHE A 310 14.80 25.34 11.17
C PHE A 310 15.09 24.05 11.95
N VAL A 311 16.32 23.55 11.90
CA VAL A 311 16.68 22.21 12.40
C VAL A 311 17.59 22.33 13.60
N VAL A 312 17.20 21.72 14.71
CA VAL A 312 17.97 21.67 15.96
C VAL A 312 18.41 20.23 16.20
N GLU A 313 19.70 20.00 16.36
CA GLU A 313 20.22 18.67 16.70
C GLU A 313 20.05 18.40 18.19
N ILE A 314 19.52 17.22 18.54
CA ILE A 314 19.35 16.76 19.92
C ILE A 314 19.83 15.32 20.06
N GLY A 315 20.20 14.94 21.29
CA GLY A 315 20.54 13.57 21.64
C GLY A 315 19.30 12.69 21.89
N PRO A 316 19.46 11.35 21.84
CA PRO A 316 18.39 10.39 22.12
C PRO A 316 17.74 10.58 23.51
N GLU A 317 18.53 10.88 24.54
CA GLU A 317 18.05 11.07 25.92
C GLU A 317 17.07 12.24 26.00
N MET A 318 17.40 13.35 25.31
CA MET A 318 16.56 14.53 25.24
C MET A 318 15.29 14.28 24.42
N LEU A 319 15.38 13.49 23.34
CA LEU A 319 14.21 13.07 22.59
C LEU A 319 13.26 12.22 23.46
N LEU A 320 13.81 11.34 24.32
CA LEU A 320 13.00 10.56 25.26
C LEU A 320 12.31 11.46 26.28
N GLN A 321 13.01 12.45 26.84
CA GLN A 321 12.39 13.44 27.74
C GLN A 321 11.26 14.22 27.06
N LEU A 322 11.48 14.70 25.83
CA LEU A 322 10.47 15.39 25.02
C LEU A 322 9.27 14.50 24.66
N SER A 323 9.41 13.18 24.70
CA SER A 323 8.29 12.26 24.47
C SER A 323 7.37 12.13 25.68
N GLN A 324 7.88 12.39 26.88
CA GLN A 324 7.17 12.24 28.15
C GLN A 324 6.51 13.54 28.61
N SER A 325 7.20 14.68 28.41
CA SER A 325 6.74 15.97 28.90
C SER A 325 7.24 17.13 28.03
N LYS A 326 6.67 18.32 28.27
CA LYS A 326 7.22 19.56 27.70
C LYS A 326 8.51 19.90 28.44
N LEU A 327 9.49 20.44 27.72
CA LEU A 327 10.74 20.90 28.31
C LEU A 327 10.82 22.42 28.32
N GLU A 328 11.50 22.96 29.32
CA GLU A 328 11.84 24.38 29.33
C GLU A 328 12.84 24.70 28.20
N GLU A 329 12.64 25.82 27.53
CA GLU A 329 13.51 26.29 26.44
C GLU A 329 14.98 26.49 26.91
N SER A 330 15.19 26.76 28.20
CA SER A 330 16.49 26.86 28.86
C SER A 330 17.29 25.55 28.88
N LEU A 331 16.61 24.40 28.81
CA LEU A 331 17.23 23.06 28.83
C LEU A 331 17.58 22.56 27.43
N LEU A 332 17.22 23.31 26.39
CA LEU A 332 17.39 22.92 24.99
C LEU A 332 18.53 23.70 24.34
N PRO A 333 19.13 23.19 23.25
CA PRO A 333 20.03 23.97 22.41
C PRO A 333 19.34 25.24 21.86
N PRO A 334 20.11 26.24 21.38
CA PRO A 334 19.54 27.45 20.78
C PRO A 334 18.47 27.13 19.73
N LEU A 335 17.27 27.65 19.93
CA LEU A 335 16.11 27.33 19.10
C LEU A 335 15.87 28.38 18.00
N PRO A 336 15.29 28.00 16.85
CA PRO A 336 14.90 28.93 15.79
C PRO A 336 13.89 29.97 16.30
N PRO A 337 13.79 31.16 15.72
CA PRO A 337 12.81 32.17 16.13
C PRO A 337 11.36 31.80 15.78
N HIS A 338 11.15 30.77 14.96
CA HIS A 338 9.84 30.36 14.44
C HIS A 338 9.02 29.57 15.46
N HIS A 339 7.69 29.70 15.44
CA HIS A 339 6.82 28.94 16.35
C HIS A 339 6.99 27.42 16.21
N SER A 340 7.15 26.93 14.99
CA SER A 340 7.38 25.52 14.68
C SER A 340 8.73 25.32 14.00
N PHE A 341 9.41 24.24 14.39
CA PHE A 341 10.75 23.87 13.93
C PHE A 341 10.92 22.35 14.02
N VAL A 342 12.10 21.84 13.71
CA VAL A 342 12.36 20.39 13.64
C VAL A 342 13.52 20.01 14.54
N PHE A 343 13.33 19.01 15.39
CA PHE A 343 14.42 18.31 16.03
C PHE A 343 14.97 17.22 15.11
N LYS A 344 16.29 17.13 15.00
CA LYS A 344 17.01 16.05 14.34
C LYS A 344 17.76 15.25 15.40
N CYS A 345 17.46 13.96 15.50
CA CYS A 345 18.15 13.04 16.40
C CYS A 345 18.79 11.92 15.59
N ASN A 346 20.10 11.73 15.71
CA ASN A 346 20.79 10.64 15.03
C ASN A 346 20.66 9.35 15.86
N MET A 347 20.08 8.32 15.27
CA MET A 347 19.91 6.99 15.87
C MET A 347 20.88 6.01 15.22
N ALA A 348 21.47 5.10 16.01
CA ALA A 348 22.45 4.13 15.51
C ALA A 348 21.88 3.19 14.44
N ILE A 349 20.59 2.82 14.55
CA ILE A 349 19.97 1.79 13.70
C ILE A 349 19.43 2.36 12.39
N VAL A 350 18.82 3.56 12.42
CA VAL A 350 18.08 4.12 11.27
C VAL A 350 18.65 5.44 10.74
N GLY A 351 19.71 5.96 11.35
CA GLY A 351 20.25 7.29 11.05
C GLY A 351 19.39 8.41 11.63
N ALA A 352 19.33 9.54 10.92
CA ALA A 352 18.63 10.74 11.39
C ALA A 352 17.10 10.57 11.42
N VAL A 353 16.50 10.77 12.58
CA VAL A 353 15.06 10.87 12.79
C VAL A 353 14.69 12.34 12.98
N TYR A 354 13.61 12.77 12.33
CA TYR A 354 13.11 14.15 12.37
C TYR A 354 11.79 14.22 13.13
N ILE A 355 11.67 15.21 14.02
CA ILE A 355 10.52 15.36 14.91
C ILE A 355 10.03 16.80 14.85
N ALA A 356 8.74 16.98 14.55
CA ALA A 356 8.12 18.30 14.59
C ALA A 356 8.04 18.80 16.04
N ALA A 357 8.52 20.03 16.25
CA ALA A 357 8.51 20.70 17.55
C ALA A 357 7.85 22.07 17.45
N GLU A 358 7.33 22.54 18.58
CA GLU A 358 6.65 23.82 18.68
C GLU A 358 6.82 24.47 20.07
N ARG A 359 6.79 25.80 20.09
CA ARG A 359 6.66 26.58 21.33
C ARG A 359 5.23 26.48 21.85
N ALA A 360 5.00 25.66 22.86
CA ALA A 360 3.67 25.39 23.41
C ALA A 360 3.12 26.57 24.23
N CYS A 361 3.98 27.24 24.99
CA CYS A 361 3.72 28.51 25.67
C CYS A 361 5.05 29.26 25.79
N PRO A 362 5.08 30.50 26.33
CA PRO A 362 6.34 31.19 26.61
C PRO A 362 7.27 30.25 27.42
N CYS A 363 8.50 30.06 26.94
CA CYS A 363 9.54 29.24 27.54
C CYS A 363 9.31 27.72 27.61
N GLN A 364 8.24 27.15 27.04
CA GLN A 364 8.04 25.69 26.99
C GLN A 364 7.95 25.16 25.56
N ILE A 365 8.68 24.08 25.32
CA ILE A 365 8.74 23.38 24.04
C ILE A 365 8.03 22.04 24.16
N SER A 366 7.27 21.70 23.11
CA SER A 366 6.70 20.37 22.94
C SER A 366 7.15 19.77 21.61
N ALA A 367 7.35 18.46 21.60
CA ALA A 367 7.65 17.71 20.38
C ALA A 367 6.58 16.63 20.15
N LYS A 368 6.26 16.37 18.87
CA LYS A 368 5.32 15.31 18.48
C LYS A 368 6.09 14.02 18.21
N VAL A 369 6.51 13.35 19.28
CA VAL A 369 7.27 12.09 19.20
C VAL A 369 6.31 10.90 19.02
N ALA A 370 6.48 10.12 17.97
CA ALA A 370 5.70 8.91 17.72
C ALA A 370 6.25 7.70 18.50
N GLU A 371 5.39 6.72 18.81
CA GLU A 371 5.76 5.54 19.60
C GLU A 371 6.95 4.76 19.01
N TRP A 372 7.00 4.58 17.70
CA TRP A 372 8.13 3.92 17.03
C TRP A 372 9.44 4.72 17.16
N GLN A 373 9.37 6.06 17.26
CA GLN A 373 10.53 6.90 17.52
C GLN A 373 11.02 6.70 18.95
N VAL A 374 10.10 6.62 19.93
CA VAL A 374 10.43 6.29 21.32
C VAL A 374 11.11 4.92 21.42
N ALA A 375 10.57 3.90 20.74
CA ALA A 375 11.17 2.56 20.72
C ALA A 375 12.60 2.57 20.16
N LEU A 376 12.83 3.27 19.04
CA LEU A 376 14.17 3.42 18.47
C LEU A 376 15.12 4.20 19.38
N THR A 377 14.62 5.24 20.05
CA THR A 377 15.39 6.00 21.04
C THR A 377 15.83 5.09 22.18
N LYS A 378 14.90 4.34 22.79
CA LYS A 378 15.18 3.37 23.86
C LYS A 378 16.23 2.34 23.44
N LEU A 379 16.10 1.76 22.24
CA LEU A 379 17.09 0.83 21.69
C LEU A 379 18.47 1.48 21.49
N THR A 380 18.51 2.73 21.03
CA THR A 380 19.77 3.45 20.78
C THR A 380 20.54 3.72 22.07
N ILE A 381 19.85 3.94 23.19
CA ILE A 381 20.47 4.19 24.52
C ILE A 381 20.52 2.95 25.41
N GLY A 382 20.15 1.77 24.91
CA GLY A 382 20.20 0.52 25.67
C GLY A 382 19.14 0.38 26.78
N GLN A 383 18.03 1.11 26.70
CA GLN A 383 16.89 0.95 27.61
C GLN A 383 15.94 -0.17 27.17
N PRO A 384 15.29 -0.88 28.11
CA PRO A 384 14.30 -1.89 27.78
C PRO A 384 13.07 -1.28 27.11
N LEU A 385 12.57 -1.95 26.06
CA LEU A 385 11.38 -1.51 25.32
C LEU A 385 10.10 -1.56 26.17
N VAL A 386 10.02 -2.57 27.04
CA VAL A 386 8.93 -2.78 28.00
C VAL A 386 9.52 -2.60 29.38
N GLU A 387 8.94 -1.70 30.16
CA GLU A 387 9.25 -1.60 31.59
C GLU A 387 8.69 -2.87 32.26
N CYS A 388 9.55 -3.66 32.90
CA CYS A 388 9.07 -4.74 33.75
C CYS A 388 8.31 -4.09 34.91
N ASN A 389 6.99 -4.16 34.92
CA ASN A 389 6.23 -3.86 36.13
C ASN A 389 6.62 -4.88 37.19
N GLU A 390 7.45 -4.47 38.16
CA GLU A 390 7.82 -5.29 39.31
C GLU A 390 6.57 -5.73 40.13
N GLU A 391 5.43 -5.06 39.96
CA GLU A 391 4.15 -5.48 40.56
C GLU A 391 3.57 -6.77 39.97
N ALA A 392 3.93 -7.16 38.74
CA ALA A 392 3.47 -8.43 38.15
C ALA A 392 4.33 -9.64 38.58
N ALA A 393 5.59 -9.40 38.95
CA ALA A 393 6.49 -10.45 39.47
C ALA A 393 6.14 -10.86 40.91
N ALA A 394 5.55 -9.94 41.70
CA ALA A 394 5.10 -10.23 43.06
C ALA A 394 3.83 -11.11 43.14
N ASP A 395 3.08 -11.24 42.03
CA ASP A 395 1.84 -12.04 41.99
C ASP A 395 2.10 -13.50 41.56
N THR A 396 3.24 -13.77 40.91
CA THR A 396 3.68 -15.14 40.58
C THR A 396 4.29 -15.90 41.76
N ASP A 397 4.80 -15.20 42.78
CA ASP A 397 5.34 -15.83 44.00
C ASP A 397 4.27 -16.18 45.05
N ARG A 398 3.01 -15.79 44.85
CA ARG A 398 1.89 -16.11 45.75
C ARG A 398 1.13 -17.39 45.41
N VAL A 399 1.47 -18.06 44.31
CA VAL A 399 0.79 -19.30 43.86
C VAL A 399 1.60 -20.57 44.19
N GLY A 400 2.77 -20.44 44.82
CA GLY A 400 3.70 -21.55 45.10
C GLY A 400 3.63 -22.19 46.50
N GLY A 401 2.60 -21.89 47.30
CA GLY A 401 2.57 -22.22 48.72
C GLY A 401 1.27 -22.83 49.21
N ASP A 402 0.91 -24.01 48.72
CA ASP A 402 0.00 -24.88 49.48
C ASP A 402 0.42 -26.35 49.32
N LYS A 403 1.39 -26.74 50.16
CA LYS A 403 1.61 -28.12 50.57
C LYS A 403 1.16 -28.20 52.02
N ASN A 404 -0.01 -28.76 52.27
CA ASN A 404 -0.33 -29.39 53.55
C ASN A 404 -1.44 -30.43 53.37
N THR A 405 -1.01 -31.70 53.52
CA THR A 405 -1.63 -32.73 54.37
C THR A 405 -3.15 -32.94 54.30
N ASP A 406 -3.57 -33.97 53.58
CA ASP A 406 -4.18 -35.20 54.12
C ASP A 406 -3.99 -36.38 53.14
#